data_AF-A0A973H0H4-F1
#
_entry.id   AF-A0A973H0H4-F1
#
_cell.length_a   1.000
_cell.length_b   1.000
_cell.length_c   1.000
_cell.angle_alpha   90.00
_cell.angle_beta   90.00
_cell.angle_gamma   90.00
#
_symmetry.space_group_name_H-M   'P 1'
#
loop_
_entity.id
_entity.type
_entity.pdbx_description
1 polymer ?
#
loop_
_entity_poly.entity_id
_entity_poly.type
_entity_poly.pdbx_seq_one_letter_code
_entity_poly.pdbx_strand_id
1 'polypeptide(L)'
;MSIIGVGIDVAEIERFAVSLERTPGMAQRLFLESELFLPSGERRGVASLAARFAAKEALAKALGAPAGLLWTDAEVYVEDSGQPRLRVFGSVAARAAELGVR
;
A
#
# COMPACT_ATOMS: atom_id res chain seq x y z
N MET A 1 -19.10 3.40 16.47
CA MET A 1 -17.80 2.88 15.98
C MET A 1 -16.71 3.54 16.79
N SER A 2 -15.71 2.79 17.25
CA SER A 2 -14.50 3.32 17.89
C SER A 2 -13.31 3.19 16.95
N ILE A 3 -12.31 4.07 17.10
CA ILE A 3 -11.05 3.95 16.37
C ILE A 3 -10.27 2.75 16.95
N ILE A 4 -9.83 1.84 16.10
CA ILE A 4 -9.05 0.65 16.49
C ILE A 4 -7.55 0.96 16.49
N GLY A 5 -7.07 1.65 15.46
CA GLY A 5 -5.66 2.00 15.31
C GLY A 5 -5.48 3.12 14.28
N VAL A 6 -4.32 3.76 14.34
CA VAL A 6 -3.90 4.81 13.42
C VAL A 6 -2.45 4.56 13.02
N GLY A 7 -2.12 4.86 11.77
CA GLY A 7 -0.77 4.74 11.26
C GLY A 7 -0.43 5.92 10.36
N ILE A 8 0.84 6.31 10.40
CA ILE A 8 1.41 7.36 9.56
C ILE A 8 2.74 6.88 9.02
N ASP A 9 3.03 7.24 7.77
CA ASP A 9 4.31 6.99 7.14
C ASP A 9 4.68 8.13 6.20
N VAL A 10 5.98 8.39 6.08
CA VAL A 10 6.54 9.40 5.19
C VAL A 10 7.68 8.74 4.42
N ALA A 11 7.53 8.66 3.10
CA ALA A 11 8.53 8.10 2.21
C ALA A 11 9.26 9.21 1.44
N GLU A 12 10.58 9.25 1.57
CA GLU A 12 11.44 10.09 0.73
C GLU A 12 11.46 9.54 -0.71
N ILE A 13 11.00 10.34 -1.67
CA ILE A 13 10.77 9.90 -3.06
C ILE A 13 12.08 9.45 -3.72
N GLU A 14 13.17 10.20 -3.55
CA GLU A 14 14.46 9.90 -4.17
C GLU A 14 15.04 8.59 -3.63
N ARG A 15 15.04 8.42 -2.30
CA ARG A 15 15.47 7.18 -1.65
C ARG A 15 14.62 5.97 -2.07
N PHE A 16 13.31 6.17 -2.24
CA PHE A 16 12.41 5.13 -2.72
C PHE A 16 12.72 4.74 -4.16
N ALA A 17 12.96 5.72 -5.04
CA ALA A 17 13.33 5.50 -6.43
C ALA A 17 14.61 4.65 -6.54
N VAL A 18 15.67 5.05 -5.83
CA VAL A 18 16.94 4.31 -5.77
C VAL A 18 16.73 2.87 -5.28
N SER A 19 15.82 2.66 -4.33
CA SER A 19 15.52 1.33 -3.80
C SER A 19 14.83 0.42 -4.83
N LEU A 20 13.90 0.97 -5.63
CA LEU A 20 13.25 0.22 -6.71
C LEU A 20 14.23 -0.13 -7.84
N GLU A 21 15.09 0.81 -8.22
CA GLU A 21 16.08 0.62 -9.29
C GLU A 21 17.16 -0.40 -8.90
N ARG A 22 17.63 -0.34 -7.65
CA ARG A 22 18.68 -1.23 -7.14
C ARG A 22 18.24 -2.69 -7.05
N THR A 23 16.94 -2.97 -6.92
CA THR A 23 16.44 -4.33 -6.71
C THR A 23 15.42 -4.74 -7.77
N PRO A 24 15.86 -5.49 -8.81
CA PRO A 24 14.95 -6.04 -9.81
C PRO A 24 13.81 -6.85 -9.17
N GLY A 25 12.59 -6.62 -9.62
CA GLY A 25 11.39 -7.29 -9.09
C GLY A 25 10.81 -6.67 -7.82
N MET A 26 11.46 -5.66 -7.21
CA MET A 26 10.96 -5.02 -5.98
C MET A 26 9.56 -4.43 -6.18
N ALA A 27 9.33 -3.75 -7.31
CA ALA A 27 8.03 -3.14 -7.60
C ALA A 27 6.90 -4.19 -7.61
N GLN A 28 7.14 -5.36 -8.22
CA GLN A 28 6.17 -6.46 -8.28
C GLN A 28 5.97 -7.16 -6.94
N ARG A 29 6.92 -7.05 -6.00
CA ARG A 29 6.76 -7.54 -4.63
C ARG A 29 5.95 -6.59 -3.76
N LEU A 30 6.03 -5.28 -4.01
CA LEU A 30 5.36 -4.25 -3.22
C LEU A 30 3.95 -3.91 -3.71
N PHE A 31 3.71 -4.05 -5.01
CA PHE A 31 2.51 -3.54 -5.68
C PHE A 31 1.83 -4.61 -6.53
N LEU A 32 0.51 -4.57 -6.55
CA LEU A 32 -0.26 -5.25 -7.58
C LEU A 32 -0.07 -4.57 -8.94
N GLU A 33 -0.37 -5.29 -10.02
CA GLU A 33 -0.31 -4.74 -11.37
C GLU A 33 -1.20 -3.49 -11.52
N SER A 34 -2.42 -3.51 -10.97
CA SER A 34 -3.34 -2.36 -10.96
C SER A 34 -2.75 -1.09 -10.33
N GLU A 35 -1.79 -1.24 -9.41
CA GLU A 35 -1.14 -0.11 -8.72
C GLU A 35 0.06 0.42 -9.52
N LEU A 36 0.67 -0.38 -10.39
CA LEU A 36 1.83 0.00 -11.19
C LEU A 36 1.48 0.85 -12.41
N PHE A 37 0.21 0.91 -12.79
CA PHE A 37 -0.27 1.64 -13.95
C PHE A 37 -1.33 2.67 -13.57
N LEU A 38 -1.41 3.73 -14.38
CA LEU A 38 -2.50 4.70 -14.35
C LEU A 38 -3.73 4.12 -15.08
N PRO A 39 -4.93 4.67 -14.86
CA PRO A 39 -6.10 4.29 -15.65
C PRO A 39 -5.91 4.46 -17.16
N SER A 40 -5.00 5.35 -17.59
CA SER A 40 -4.60 5.53 -19.00
C SER A 40 -3.81 4.33 -19.57
N GLY A 41 -3.35 3.41 -18.72
CA GLY A 41 -2.44 2.32 -19.09
C GLY A 41 -0.95 2.70 -19.03
N GLU A 42 -0.63 3.97 -18.76
CA GLU A 42 0.75 4.41 -18.59
C GLU A 42 1.34 3.94 -17.26
N ARG A 43 2.67 3.80 -17.19
CA ARG A 43 3.34 3.46 -15.94
C ARG A 43 3.16 4.58 -14.92
N ARG A 44 2.79 4.21 -13.69
CA ARG A 44 2.65 5.14 -12.60
C ARG A 44 4.01 5.73 -12.21
N GLY A 45 4.06 7.05 -12.06
CA GLY A 45 5.28 7.76 -11.64
C GLY A 45 5.74 7.41 -10.23
N VAL A 46 7.04 7.56 -9.97
CA VAL A 46 7.70 7.12 -8.73
C VAL A 46 7.15 7.80 -7.47
N ALA A 47 6.81 9.09 -7.54
CA ALA A 47 6.18 9.81 -6.41
C ALA A 47 4.82 9.20 -6.02
N SER A 48 4.03 8.79 -7.00
CA SER A 48 2.71 8.18 -6.77
C SER A 48 2.83 6.73 -6.27
N LEU A 49 3.91 6.02 -6.61
CA LEU A 49 4.25 4.72 -6.03
C LEU A 49 4.78 4.87 -4.60
N ALA A 50 5.62 5.87 -4.31
CA ALA A 50 6.10 6.16 -2.96
C ALA A 50 4.93 6.46 -2.00
N ALA A 51 3.93 7.22 -2.46
CA ALA A 51 2.72 7.48 -1.69
C ALA A 51 1.91 6.20 -1.39
N ARG A 52 1.85 5.25 -2.34
CA ARG A 52 1.20 3.95 -2.13
C ARG A 52 1.97 3.06 -1.16
N PHE A 53 3.30 3.05 -1.27
CA PHE A 53 4.16 2.39 -0.31
C PHE A 53 3.92 2.93 1.10
N ALA A 54 3.94 4.25 1.28
CA ALA A 54 3.64 4.90 2.55
C ALA A 54 2.22 4.58 3.05
N ALA A 55 1.22 4.52 2.17
CA ALA A 55 -0.14 4.13 2.55
C ALA A 55 -0.21 2.68 3.08
N LYS A 56 0.53 1.76 2.47
CA LYS A 56 0.60 0.36 2.93
C LYS A 56 1.37 0.23 4.26
N GLU A 57 2.46 0.98 4.44
CA GLU A 57 3.17 1.09 5.72
C GLU A 57 2.28 1.66 6.83
N ALA A 58 1.54 2.74 6.53
CA ALA A 58 0.59 3.33 7.45
C ALA A 58 -0.55 2.35 7.82
N LEU A 59 -1.05 1.57 6.85
CA LEU A 59 -2.01 0.50 7.11
C LEU A 59 -1.41 -0.58 8.03
N ALA A 60 -0.19 -1.05 7.76
CA ALA A 60 0.47 -2.04 8.60
C ALA A 60 0.60 -1.52 10.05
N LYS A 61 1.02 -0.27 10.25
CA LYS A 61 1.11 0.37 11.57
C LYS A 61 -0.25 0.47 12.27
N ALA A 62 -1.31 0.85 11.55
CA ALA A 62 -2.67 0.89 12.10
C ALA A 62 -3.16 -0.49 12.57
N LEU A 63 -2.63 -1.58 12.00
CA LEU A 63 -2.92 -2.97 12.36
C LEU A 63 -1.92 -3.56 13.38
N GLY A 64 -0.99 -2.75 13.90
CA GLY A 64 0.04 -3.15 14.86
C GLY A 64 1.27 -3.86 14.25
N ALA A 65 1.41 -3.85 12.92
CA ALA A 65 2.53 -4.37 12.14
C ALA A 65 3.03 -5.78 12.55
N PRO A 66 2.15 -6.81 12.61
CA PRO A 66 2.59 -8.16 12.86
C PRO A 66 3.43 -8.68 11.69
N ALA A 67 4.31 -9.65 11.97
CA ALA A 67 5.00 -10.39 10.92
C ALA A 67 4.00 -11.15 10.04
N GLY A 68 4.35 -11.39 8.78
CA GLY A 68 3.56 -12.20 7.85
C GLY A 68 2.52 -11.45 7.02
N LEU A 69 2.39 -10.13 7.16
CA LEU A 69 1.59 -9.33 6.24
C LEU A 69 2.27 -9.23 4.88
N LEU A 70 1.53 -9.54 3.81
CA LEU A 70 2.00 -9.42 2.44
C LEU A 70 1.65 -8.05 1.88
N TRP A 71 2.61 -7.41 1.20
CA TRP A 71 2.39 -6.13 0.53
C TRP A 71 1.28 -6.16 -0.51
N THR A 72 1.23 -7.26 -1.26
CA THR A 72 0.24 -7.48 -2.29
C THR A 72 -1.14 -7.79 -1.72
N ASP A 73 -1.30 -8.02 -0.41
CA ASP A 73 -2.59 -8.23 0.26
C ASP A 73 -3.31 -6.93 0.65
N ALA A 74 -2.70 -5.78 0.34
CA ALA A 74 -3.29 -4.47 0.41
C ALA A 74 -3.18 -3.79 -0.96
N GLU A 75 -4.28 -3.23 -1.45
CA GLU A 75 -4.37 -2.51 -2.72
C GLU A 75 -4.82 -1.06 -2.46
N VAL A 76 -4.10 -0.10 -3.05
CA VAL A 76 -4.54 1.29 -3.16
C VAL A 76 -5.17 1.51 -4.54
N TYR A 77 -6.50 1.42 -4.62
CA TYR A 77 -7.26 1.74 -5.82
C TYR A 77 -7.75 3.19 -5.81
N VAL A 78 -8.19 3.68 -6.96
CA VAL A 78 -8.67 5.06 -7.14
C VAL A 78 -10.09 4.99 -7.68
N GLU A 79 -11.02 5.69 -7.05
CA GLU A 79 -12.38 5.86 -7.55
C GLU A 79 -12.44 6.86 -8.71
N ASP A 80 -13.55 6.91 -9.44
CA ASP A 80 -13.76 7.88 -10.53
C ASP A 80 -13.64 9.34 -10.07
N SER A 81 -13.87 9.59 -8.77
CA SER A 81 -13.68 10.90 -8.13
C SER A 81 -12.21 11.32 -7.99
N GLY A 82 -11.26 10.40 -8.20
CA GLY A 82 -9.85 10.56 -7.90
C GLY A 82 -9.48 10.23 -6.45
N GLN A 83 -10.45 9.89 -5.59
CA GLN A 83 -10.19 9.54 -4.18
C GLN A 83 -9.46 8.19 -4.07
N PRO A 84 -8.34 8.10 -3.34
CA PRO A 84 -7.70 6.83 -3.06
C PRO A 84 -8.49 6.05 -2.01
N ARG A 85 -8.59 4.73 -2.20
CA ARG A 85 -9.25 3.81 -1.28
C ARG A 85 -8.35 2.60 -1.04
N LEU A 86 -8.48 2.00 0.14
CA LEU A 86 -7.83 0.74 0.47
C LEU A 86 -8.80 -0.42 0.26
N ARG A 87 -8.29 -1.48 -0.38
CA ARG A 87 -8.89 -2.81 -0.39
C ARG A 87 -7.88 -3.77 0.23
N VAL A 88 -8.34 -4.60 1.16
CA VAL A 88 -7.49 -5.59 1.85
C VAL A 88 -8.03 -6.98 1.60
N PHE A 89 -7.12 -7.95 1.52
CA PHE A 89 -7.41 -9.37 1.32
C PHE A 89 -6.33 -10.19 2.02
N GLY A 90 -6.40 -11.53 1.93
CA GLY A 90 -5.39 -12.44 2.47
C GLY A 90 -4.99 -12.14 3.93
N SER A 91 -3.68 -12.09 4.16
CA SER A 91 -3.04 -11.82 5.46
C SER A 91 -3.49 -10.51 6.11
N VAL A 92 -3.66 -9.44 5.31
CA VAL A 92 -4.06 -8.12 5.81
C VAL A 92 -5.53 -8.10 6.21
N ALA A 93 -6.41 -8.70 5.41
CA ALA A 93 -7.84 -8.82 5.77
C ALA A 93 -8.05 -9.71 7.00
N ALA A 94 -7.31 -10.83 7.11
CA ALA A 94 -7.36 -11.68 8.30
C ALA A 94 -6.98 -10.89 9.56
N ARG A 95 -5.89 -10.13 9.51
CA ARG A 95 -5.46 -9.29 10.63
C ARG A 95 -6.46 -8.18 10.96
N ALA A 96 -7.03 -7.52 9.95
CA ALA A 96 -8.04 -6.50 10.14
C ALA A 96 -9.28 -7.06 10.84
N ALA A 97 -9.72 -8.27 10.45
CA ALA A 97 -10.85 -8.95 11.07
C ALA A 97 -10.58 -9.36 12.53
N GLU A 98 -9.38 -9.88 12.84
CA GLU A 98 -8.97 -10.19 14.22
C GLU A 98 -9.07 -8.97 15.16
N LEU A 99 -8.74 -7.78 14.64
CA LEU A 99 -8.80 -6.53 15.39
C LEU A 99 -10.20 -5.89 15.39
N GLY A 100 -11.16 -6.46 14.65
CA GLY A 100 -12.53 -5.97 14.56
C GLY A 100 -12.73 -4.78 13.61
N VAL A 101 -11.81 -4.55 12.67
CA VAL A 101 -11.98 -3.55 11.59
C VAL A 101 -13.09 -4.02 10.65
N ARG A 102 -14.01 -3.12 10.29
CA ARG A 102 -15.21 -3.39 9.48
C ARG A 102 -15.26 -2.49 8.25
#